data_AF-A0A7W3TID1-F1
#
_entry.id   AF-A0A7W3TID1-F1
#
_cell.length_a   1.000
_cell.length_b   1.000
_cell.length_c   1.000
_cell.angle_alpha   90.00
_cell.angle_beta   90.00
_cell.angle_gamma   90.00
#
_symmetry.space_group_name_H-M   'P 1'
#
loop_
_entity.id
_entity.type
_entity.pdbx_description
1 polymer ?
#
loop_
_entity_poly.entity_id
_entity_poly.type
_entity_poly.pdbx_seq_one_letter_code
_entity_poly.pdbx_strand_id
1 'polypeptide(L)'
;DVLVGDLWAEAKAIALREHGAGIYVGDHLGDIRGAVAANALSVTVPTGPYGAEELREAGADVVLADGLPGFPAWLTGHLTAGG
;
A
#
# COMPACT_ATOMS: atom_id res chain seq x y z
N ASP A 1 -15.73 -8.48 2.96
CA ASP A 1 -14.85 -7.71 2.07
C ASP A 1 -15.69 -6.64 1.37
N VAL A 2 -15.05 -5.65 0.75
CA VAL A 2 -15.70 -4.63 -0.08
C VAL A 2 -14.91 -4.54 -1.38
N LEU A 3 -15.61 -4.54 -2.53
CA LEU A 3 -15.01 -4.39 -3.84
C LEU A 3 -15.45 -3.07 -4.46
N VAL A 4 -14.48 -2.22 -4.81
CA VAL A 4 -14.69 -0.94 -5.50
C VAL A 4 -13.86 -0.96 -6.78
N GLY A 5 -14.53 -0.90 -7.93
CA GLY A 5 -13.92 -0.86 -9.27
C GLY A 5 -13.74 0.55 -9.81
N ASP A 6 -13.24 0.66 -11.04
CA ASP A 6 -13.13 1.90 -11.82
C ASP A 6 -12.30 3.05 -11.21
N LEU A 7 -11.49 2.78 -10.18
CA LEU A 7 -10.58 3.74 -9.57
C LEU A 7 -9.11 3.44 -9.91
N TRP A 8 -8.39 4.48 -10.33
CA TRP A 8 -6.98 4.39 -10.72
C TRP A 8 -6.14 5.42 -9.97
N ALA A 9 -4.92 5.02 -9.60
CA ALA A 9 -3.94 5.87 -8.91
C ALA A 9 -4.56 6.69 -7.76
N GLU A 10 -4.44 8.02 -7.77
CA GLU A 10 -4.98 8.91 -6.74
C GLU A 10 -6.49 8.80 -6.56
N ALA A 11 -7.25 8.40 -7.59
CA ALA A 11 -8.70 8.23 -7.46
C ALA A 11 -9.07 7.14 -6.44
N LYS A 12 -8.17 6.19 -6.19
CA LYS A 12 -8.32 5.18 -5.13
C LYS A 12 -8.46 5.82 -3.75
N ALA A 13 -7.93 7.03 -3.54
CA ALA A 13 -8.03 7.73 -2.26
C ALA A 13 -9.46 8.04 -1.81
N ILE A 14 -10.43 8.07 -2.73
CA ILE A 14 -11.84 8.21 -2.39
C ILE A 14 -12.29 7.01 -1.56
N ALA A 15 -12.16 5.80 -2.12
CA ALA A 15 -12.52 4.56 -1.44
C ALA A 15 -11.71 4.34 -0.16
N LEU A 16 -10.40 4.62 -0.19
CA LEU A 16 -9.55 4.47 1.00
C LEU A 16 -10.02 5.35 2.15
N ARG A 17 -10.39 6.62 1.89
CA ARG A 17 -10.90 7.52 2.93
C ARG A 17 -12.31 7.14 3.39
N GLU A 18 -13.19 6.75 2.47
CA GLU A 18 -14.54 6.29 2.81
C GLU A 18 -14.53 5.06 3.74
N HIS A 19 -13.56 4.17 3.56
CA HIS A 19 -13.38 2.99 4.39
C HIS A 19 -12.45 3.20 5.59
N GLY A 20 -11.90 4.42 5.78
CA GLY A 20 -10.98 4.71 6.88
C GLY A 20 -9.70 3.87 6.83
N ALA A 21 -9.23 3.51 5.64
CA ALA A 21 -8.03 2.69 5.48
C ALA A 21 -6.77 3.46 5.88
N GLY A 22 -6.10 3.01 6.94
CA GLY A 22 -4.81 3.57 7.38
C GLY A 22 -3.58 2.95 6.71
N ILE A 23 -3.74 1.81 6.04
CA ILE A 23 -2.69 1.08 5.32
C ILE A 23 -3.27 0.66 3.97
N TYR A 24 -2.52 0.90 2.89
CA TYR A 24 -2.85 0.41 1.56
C TYR A 24 -1.72 -0.43 0.99
N VAL A 25 -2.06 -1.65 0.54
CA VAL A 25 -1.10 -2.64 0.02
C VAL A 25 -1.27 -2.78 -1.49
N GLY A 26 -0.19 -2.62 -2.25
CA GLY A 26 -0.21 -2.75 -3.71
C GLY A 26 1.15 -3.07 -4.32
N ASP A 27 1.21 -3.19 -5.64
CA ASP A 27 2.42 -3.55 -6.41
C ASP A 27 2.69 -2.61 -7.58
N HIS A 28 1.91 -1.53 -7.69
CA HIS A 28 2.00 -0.55 -8.76
C HIS A 28 2.34 0.84 -8.21
N LEU A 29 3.03 1.68 -9.01
CA LEU A 29 3.28 3.09 -8.66
C LEU A 29 1.99 3.89 -8.39
N GLY A 30 0.88 3.44 -9.00
CA GLY A 30 -0.44 4.02 -8.80
C GLY A 30 -0.97 3.77 -7.39
N ASP A 31 -0.59 2.64 -6.77
CA ASP A 31 -1.01 2.31 -5.41
C ASP A 31 -0.35 3.23 -4.39
N ILE A 32 0.94 3.53 -4.60
CA ILE A 32 1.69 4.51 -3.82
C ILE A 32 1.00 5.87 -3.89
N ARG A 33 0.70 6.34 -5.11
CA ARG A 33 -0.02 7.61 -5.32
C ARG A 33 -1.40 7.62 -4.66
N GLY A 34 -2.14 6.52 -4.75
CA GLY A 34 -3.42 6.34 -4.10
C GLY A 34 -3.35 6.40 -2.57
N ALA A 35 -2.37 5.72 -1.98
CA ALA A 35 -2.12 5.71 -0.53
C ALA A 35 -1.76 7.12 -0.02
N VAL A 36 -0.81 7.79 -0.70
CA VAL A 36 -0.39 9.15 -0.37
C VAL A 36 -1.58 10.13 -0.44
N ALA A 37 -2.38 10.07 -1.51
CA ALA A 37 -3.56 10.92 -1.65
C ALA A 37 -4.66 10.64 -0.60
N ALA A 38 -4.67 9.43 -0.03
CA ALA A 38 -5.57 9.02 1.05
C ALA A 38 -5.05 9.36 2.45
N ASN A 39 -3.79 9.81 2.58
CA ASN A 39 -3.07 9.86 3.85
C ASN A 39 -3.05 8.49 4.57
N ALA A 40 -2.82 7.43 3.79
CA ALA A 40 -2.63 6.07 4.26
C ALA A 40 -1.17 5.64 4.07
N LEU A 41 -0.69 4.73 4.91
CA LEU A 41 0.65 4.16 4.76
C LEU A 41 0.72 3.32 3.48
N SER A 42 1.68 3.64 2.61
CA SER A 42 1.94 2.92 1.38
C SER A 42 2.82 1.70 1.62
N VAL A 43 2.23 0.51 1.64
CA VAL A 43 2.95 -0.76 1.73
C VAL A 43 2.98 -1.41 0.36
N THR A 44 4.17 -1.75 -0.13
CA THR A 44 4.31 -2.33 -1.47
C THR A 44 4.93 -3.71 -1.45
N VAL A 45 4.47 -4.55 -2.37
CA VAL A 45 5.01 -5.89 -2.63
C VAL A 45 5.54 -5.93 -4.07
N PRO A 46 6.82 -6.27 -4.32
CA PRO A 46 7.42 -6.28 -5.66
C PRO A 46 7.05 -7.57 -6.42
N THR A 47 5.76 -7.93 -6.41
CA THR A 47 5.21 -9.09 -7.13
C THR A 47 4.59 -8.72 -8.47
N GLY A 48 4.44 -7.43 -8.72
CA GLY A 48 3.91 -6.85 -9.94
C GLY A 48 5.00 -6.42 -10.93
N PRO A 49 4.76 -5.39 -11.76
CA PRO A 49 5.68 -5.01 -12.83
C PRO A 49 6.89 -4.18 -12.37
N TYR A 50 6.93 -3.73 -11.10
CA TYR A 50 8.02 -2.91 -10.55
C TYR A 50 8.82 -3.67 -9.50
N GLY A 51 10.14 -3.48 -9.54
CA GLY A 51 11.05 -3.99 -8.54
C GLY A 51 11.00 -3.22 -7.22
N ALA A 52 11.61 -3.79 -6.18
CA ALA A 52 11.64 -3.18 -4.86
C ALA A 52 12.36 -1.81 -4.82
N GLU A 53 13.35 -1.59 -5.69
CA GLU A 53 14.07 -0.31 -5.79
C GLU A 53 13.18 0.78 -6.39
N GLU A 54 12.56 0.51 -7.55
CA GLU A 54 11.64 1.43 -8.21
C GLU A 54 10.47 1.85 -7.30
N LEU A 55 9.94 0.91 -6.52
CA LEU A 55 8.87 1.20 -5.54
C LEU A 55 9.35 2.13 -4.41
N ARG A 56 10.60 1.99 -3.94
CA ARG A 56 11.17 2.91 -2.94
C ARG A 56 11.38 4.29 -3.53
N GLU A 57 11.93 4.38 -4.73
CA GLU A 57 12.17 5.64 -5.43
C GLU A 57 10.86 6.39 -5.70
N ALA A 58 9.78 5.66 -5.95
CA ALA A 58 8.44 6.23 -6.11
C ALA A 58 7.79 6.70 -4.80
N GLY A 59 8.42 6.46 -3.65
CA GLY A 59 7.97 6.96 -2.35
C GLY A 59 7.11 5.98 -1.54
N ALA A 60 7.23 4.66 -1.77
CA ALA A 60 6.62 3.70 -0.86
C ALA A 60 7.20 3.82 0.56
N ASP A 61 6.34 3.90 1.58
CA ASP A 61 6.76 3.94 2.99
C ASP A 61 7.38 2.61 3.42
N VAL A 62 6.83 1.49 2.92
CA VAL A 62 7.31 0.14 3.19
C VAL A 62 7.37 -0.66 1.88
N VAL A 63 8.46 -1.43 1.72
CA VAL A 63 8.61 -2.40 0.64
C VAL A 63 8.94 -3.77 1.21
N LEU A 64 8.02 -4.72 1.05
CA LEU A 64 8.16 -6.10 1.48
C LEU A 64 8.93 -6.90 0.41
N ALA A 65 10.26 -6.90 0.50
CA ALA A 65 11.13 -7.47 -0.53
C ALA A 65 10.95 -8.99 -0.75
N ASP A 66 10.45 -9.71 0.26
CA ASP A 66 10.08 -11.12 0.21
C ASP A 66 8.67 -11.37 -0.36
N GLY A 67 7.97 -10.30 -0.75
CA GLY A 67 6.64 -10.33 -1.33
C GLY A 67 5.53 -10.41 -0.29
N LEU A 68 4.34 -10.80 -0.76
CA LEU A 68 3.13 -10.83 0.07
C LEU A 68 3.20 -11.74 1.31
N PRO A 69 3.94 -12.88 1.33
CA PRO A 69 4.08 -13.70 2.54
C PRO A 69 4.69 -12.97 3.76
N GLY A 70 5.45 -11.90 3.55
CA GLY A 70 6.01 -11.07 4.62
C GLY A 70 4.99 -10.15 5.30
N PHE A 71 3.83 -9.92 4.68
CA PHE A 71 2.84 -8.95 5.16
C PHE A 71 2.27 -9.25 6.55
N PRO A 72 1.89 -10.49 6.91
CA PRO A 72 1.35 -10.77 8.25
C PRO A 72 2.33 -10.47 9.39
N ALA A 73 3.62 -10.77 9.19
CA ALA A 73 4.66 -10.49 10.18
C ALA A 73 4.88 -8.98 10.32
N TRP A 74 4.94 -8.26 9.20
CA TRP A 74 5.07 -6.80 9.19
C TRP A 74 3.87 -6.12 9.87
N LEU A 75 2.65 -6.52 9.53
CA LEU A 75 1.42 -5.93 10.11
C LEU A 75 1.37 -6.13 11.62
N THR A 76 1.74 -7.32 12.09
CA THR A 76 1.82 -7.61 13.53
C THR A 76 2.81 -6.66 14.21
N GLY A 77 4.01 -6.50 13.64
CA GLY A 77 5.02 -5.56 14.15
C GLY A 77 4.51 -4.11 14.18
N HIS A 78 3.88 -3.65 13.09
CA HIS A 78 3.32 -2.30 13.00
C HIS A 78 2.26 -2.03 14.06
N LEU A 79 1.31 -2.95 14.25
CA LEU A 79 0.24 -2.82 15.25
C LEU A 79 0.78 -2.85 16.69
N THR A 80 1.86 -3.58 16.95
CA THR A 80 2.50 -3.58 18.28
C THR A 80 3.32 -2.31 18.55
N ALA A 81 3.84 -1.66 17.52
CA ALA A 81 4.65 -0.45 17.67
C ALA A 81 3.81 0.84 17.81
N GLY A 82 2.57 0.82 17.30
CA GLY A 82 1.62 1.94 17.38
C GLY A 82 0.62 1.86 18.54
N GLY A 83 0.74 0.85 19.42
CA GLY A 83 -0.08 0.67 20.62
C GLY A 83 0.50 1.32 21.88
#